data_AF-A0AAU5WGA3-F1
#
_entry.id   AF-A0AAU5WGA3-F1
#
_cell.length_a   1.000
_cell.length_b   1.000
_cell.length_c   1.000
_cell.angle_alpha   90.00
_cell.angle_beta   90.00
_cell.angle_gamma   90.00
#
_symmetry.space_group_name_H-M   'P 1'
#
loop_
_entity.id
_entity.type
_entity.pdbx_description
1 polymer ?
#
loop_
_entity_poly.entity_id
_entity_poly.type
_entity_poly.pdbx_seq_one_letter_code
_entity_poly.pdbx_strand_id
1 'polypeptide(L)'
;MLLLACGDRRAAVCPACAERYRRDTWHVVAAGLRGRAPSVPGGPDAVPDSVAGHPVVLATLTAPSFGAVHRAGARPCRKRVGPLVCEHAMRAWCDERHGDGERLVGRPLCWDCYDYSGHVLWHSAVPELWRRTVIYTYRALARLGSARSGIPITVRTVREQLRVSFVKVAEFQRRGAVHLHAVVRLDGVAGEGVAAPPAWADSALLEDAIRDAAGRVAVSLPVGGRVARWGEQLDVAPIADPARAASYLAKYATKTAGDVLSGLPPRRFGRREVGRISRRVDNPHTMLLVLACLRLSRTPECAGLRLAEHVHMLGFRGHFATKSRSYSVTLGTLRGVRRAWRARERAERVGAADPWAGQDEGTVVVRDWRFVASGWARLGDADLAATLARDHAAMRDAEDLVTVARAGDLW
;
A
#
# COMPACT_ATOMS: atom_id res chain seq x y z
N MET A 1 -27.19 21.79 -6.70
CA MET A 1 -26.15 20.75 -6.91
C MET A 1 -25.14 20.90 -5.78
N LEU A 2 -24.90 19.85 -4.99
CA LEU A 2 -23.93 19.88 -3.90
C LEU A 2 -22.58 19.36 -4.40
N LEU A 3 -21.51 20.13 -4.24
CA LEU A 3 -20.15 19.70 -4.55
C LEU A 3 -19.50 19.13 -3.29
N LEU A 4 -18.89 17.95 -3.43
CA LEU A 4 -18.19 17.26 -2.34
C LEU A 4 -16.79 16.86 -2.83
N ALA A 5 -15.85 16.75 -1.90
CA ALA A 5 -14.53 16.21 -2.21
C ALA A 5 -14.66 14.77 -2.71
N CYS A 6 -14.05 14.44 -3.86
CA CYS A 6 -14.21 13.13 -4.50
C CYS A 6 -13.69 11.95 -3.66
N GLY A 7 -12.80 12.22 -2.69
CA GLY A 7 -12.24 11.20 -1.80
C GLY A 7 -11.28 10.22 -2.49
N ASP A 8 -10.87 10.51 -3.74
CA ASP A 8 -9.95 9.67 -4.48
C ASP A 8 -8.55 9.71 -3.87
N ARG A 9 -8.00 8.53 -3.58
CA ARG A 9 -6.65 8.41 -3.02
C ARG A 9 -5.55 8.65 -4.05
N ARG A 10 -5.86 8.59 -5.34
CA ARG A 10 -4.87 8.53 -6.42
C ARG A 10 -4.44 9.94 -6.79
N ALA A 11 -3.15 10.23 -6.63
CA ALA A 11 -2.60 11.55 -6.94
C ALA A 11 -2.82 11.93 -8.41
N ALA A 12 -2.71 10.96 -9.32
CA ALA A 12 -2.99 11.14 -10.74
C ALA A 12 -4.46 11.49 -11.08
N VAL A 13 -5.41 11.32 -10.15
CA VAL A 13 -6.83 11.66 -10.34
C VAL A 13 -7.20 12.94 -9.61
N CYS A 14 -6.82 13.06 -8.34
CA CYS A 14 -7.06 14.25 -7.53
C CYS A 14 -5.92 14.47 -6.52
N PRO A 15 -4.93 15.34 -6.81
CA PRO A 15 -3.80 15.59 -5.94
C PRO A 15 -4.21 16.01 -4.52
N ALA A 16 -5.23 16.88 -4.39
CA ALA A 16 -5.69 17.38 -3.10
C ALA A 16 -6.34 16.29 -2.22
N CYS A 17 -7.19 15.43 -2.78
CA CYS A 17 -7.79 14.32 -2.03
C CYS A 17 -6.76 13.24 -1.70
N ALA A 18 -5.83 12.97 -2.62
CA ALA A 18 -4.73 12.05 -2.42
C ALA A 18 -3.81 12.52 -1.28
N GLU A 19 -3.46 13.80 -1.22
CA GLU A 19 -2.63 14.35 -0.13
C GLU A 19 -3.30 14.19 1.24
N ARG A 20 -4.62 14.44 1.32
CA ARG A 20 -5.37 14.19 2.55
C ARG A 20 -5.36 12.70 2.93
N TYR A 21 -5.54 11.81 1.96
CA TYR A 21 -5.46 10.37 2.17
C TYR A 21 -4.06 9.92 2.61
N ARG A 22 -3.00 10.53 2.06
CA ARG A 22 -1.60 10.29 2.44
C ARG A 22 -1.37 10.62 3.91
N ARG A 23 -1.83 11.80 4.36
CA ARG A 23 -1.74 12.22 5.76
C ARG A 23 -2.57 11.33 6.69
N ASP A 24 -3.78 10.97 6.29
CA ASP A 24 -4.58 10.01 7.09
C ASP A 24 -3.88 8.66 7.20
N THR A 25 -3.26 8.18 6.11
CA THR A 25 -2.47 6.95 6.13
C THR A 25 -1.26 7.07 7.05
N TRP A 26 -0.57 8.21 7.04
CA TRP A 26 0.51 8.50 7.98
C TRP A 26 0.02 8.38 9.43
N HIS A 27 -1.12 8.98 9.78
CA HIS A 27 -1.69 8.88 11.12
C HIS A 27 -2.08 7.45 11.49
N VAL A 28 -2.62 6.66 10.56
CA VAL A 28 -2.89 5.23 10.80
C VAL A 28 -1.61 4.47 11.13
N VAL A 29 -0.55 4.65 10.32
CA VAL A 29 0.72 3.93 10.52
C VAL A 29 1.39 4.39 11.81
N ALA A 30 1.51 5.70 12.02
CA ALA A 30 2.15 6.31 13.17
C ALA A 30 1.44 5.96 14.49
N ALA A 31 0.11 6.05 14.55
CA ALA A 31 -0.63 5.66 15.76
C ALA A 31 -0.43 4.17 16.11
N GLY A 32 -0.28 3.31 15.11
CA GLY A 32 0.08 1.91 15.32
C GLY A 32 1.56 1.66 15.63
N LEU A 33 2.40 2.69 15.69
CA LEU A 33 3.80 2.54 16.09
C LEU A 33 4.13 3.24 17.40
N ARG A 34 3.39 4.29 17.76
CA ARG A 34 3.70 5.13 18.93
C ARG A 34 2.53 5.37 19.89
N GLY A 35 1.39 4.72 19.64
CA GLY A 35 0.16 5.05 20.34
C GLY A 35 -0.49 6.33 19.81
N ARG A 36 -1.65 6.65 20.39
CA ARG A 36 -2.43 7.85 20.09
C ARG A 36 -3.41 8.13 21.22
N ALA A 37 -3.27 9.30 21.84
CA ALA A 37 -4.31 9.87 22.68
C ALA A 37 -5.58 10.15 21.86
N PRO A 38 -6.78 9.84 22.38
CA PRO A 38 -8.02 10.13 21.68
C PRO A 38 -8.27 11.64 21.62
N SER A 39 -8.93 12.08 20.56
CA SER A 39 -9.28 13.49 20.36
C SER A 39 -10.35 14.01 21.33
N VAL A 40 -11.08 13.10 21.97
CA VAL A 40 -12.08 13.35 23.02
C VAL A 40 -11.92 12.21 24.04
N PRO A 41 -12.06 12.45 25.37
CA PRO A 41 -12.03 11.37 26.36
C PRO A 41 -12.96 10.21 25.98
N GLY A 42 -12.45 8.97 26.00
CA GLY A 42 -13.20 7.77 25.58
C GLY A 42 -13.41 7.62 24.06
N GLY A 43 -12.82 8.49 23.25
CA GLY A 43 -12.98 8.49 21.80
C GLY A 43 -12.48 7.20 21.13
N PRO A 44 -13.13 6.75 20.03
CA PRO A 44 -12.76 5.54 19.30
C PRO A 44 -11.47 5.69 18.48
N ASP A 45 -10.75 6.80 18.65
CA ASP A 45 -9.50 7.12 17.99
C ASP A 45 -8.26 6.94 18.87
N ALA A 46 -8.43 6.33 20.05
CA ALA A 46 -7.34 5.93 20.93
C ALA A 46 -6.55 4.73 20.37
N VAL A 47 -5.23 4.75 20.59
CA VAL A 47 -4.35 3.58 20.52
C VAL A 47 -3.45 3.62 21.76
N PRO A 48 -3.32 2.53 22.54
CA PRO A 48 -2.50 2.54 23.76
C PRO A 48 -1.04 2.92 23.48
N ASP A 49 -0.43 3.73 24.33
CA ASP A 49 0.98 4.15 24.18
C ASP A 49 1.97 2.99 24.41
N SER A 50 1.54 1.92 25.09
CA SER A 50 2.33 0.70 25.29
C SER A 50 2.79 0.05 23.98
N VAL A 51 2.08 0.27 22.87
CA VAL A 51 2.47 -0.27 21.56
C VAL A 51 3.81 0.25 21.07
N ALA A 52 4.30 1.37 21.59
CA ALA A 52 5.62 1.92 21.27
C ALA A 52 6.76 0.98 21.72
N GLY A 53 6.53 0.18 22.76
CA GLY A 53 7.50 -0.80 23.27
C GLY A 53 7.37 -2.18 22.64
N HIS A 54 6.44 -2.38 21.70
CA HIS A 54 6.19 -3.71 21.13
C HIS A 54 7.19 -4.06 20.02
N PRO A 55 7.58 -5.33 19.88
CA PRO A 55 8.42 -5.81 18.80
C PRO A 55 7.79 -5.51 17.45
N VAL A 56 8.58 -4.87 16.57
CA VAL A 56 8.10 -4.39 15.29
C VAL A 56 9.19 -4.43 14.23
N VAL A 57 8.79 -4.84 13.02
CA VAL A 57 9.67 -4.88 11.85
C VAL A 57 8.98 -4.26 10.64
N LEU A 58 9.79 -3.75 9.72
CA LEU A 58 9.39 -3.42 8.36
C LEU A 58 9.83 -4.58 7.46
N ALA A 59 8.86 -5.23 6.81
CA ALA A 59 9.07 -6.30 5.85
C ALA A 59 8.75 -5.83 4.42
N THR A 60 9.65 -6.06 3.49
CA THR A 60 9.46 -5.82 2.05
C THR A 60 9.47 -7.14 1.29
N LEU A 61 8.29 -7.62 0.89
CA LEU A 61 8.12 -8.85 0.12
C LEU A 61 8.01 -8.53 -1.38
N THR A 62 8.84 -9.18 -2.20
CA THR A 62 8.93 -8.87 -3.64
C THR A 62 8.39 -9.99 -4.52
N ALA A 63 8.06 -9.65 -5.76
CA ALA A 63 7.72 -10.64 -6.78
C ALA A 63 8.95 -11.47 -7.20
N PRO A 64 8.77 -12.73 -7.62
CA PRO A 64 9.82 -13.49 -8.27
C PRO A 64 10.25 -12.83 -9.60
N SER A 65 11.30 -13.37 -10.22
CA SER A 65 11.64 -12.97 -11.59
C SER A 65 10.68 -13.65 -12.57
N PHE A 66 10.21 -12.89 -13.56
CA PHE A 66 9.47 -13.40 -14.72
C PHE A 66 10.31 -13.31 -16.00
N GLY A 67 11.61 -13.03 -15.88
CA GLY A 67 12.47 -12.71 -17.00
C GLY A 67 13.48 -11.62 -16.66
N ALA A 68 14.54 -11.53 -17.46
CA ALA A 68 15.57 -10.52 -17.31
C ALA A 68 15.04 -9.14 -17.73
N VAL A 69 15.22 -8.13 -16.87
CA VAL A 69 14.83 -6.73 -17.11
C VAL A 69 16.02 -5.80 -16.94
N HIS A 70 15.97 -4.64 -17.60
CA HIS A 70 16.93 -3.57 -17.38
C HIS A 70 16.82 -3.04 -15.94
N ARG A 71 17.96 -2.77 -15.30
CA ARG A 71 18.05 -2.31 -13.91
C ARG A 71 18.80 -0.99 -13.85
N ALA A 72 18.35 -0.11 -12.98
CA ALA A 72 19.09 1.09 -12.64
C ALA A 72 20.16 0.79 -11.57
N GLY A 73 21.24 1.58 -11.57
CA GLY A 73 22.24 1.53 -10.50
C GLY A 73 23.62 1.99 -10.93
N ALA A 74 24.53 2.06 -9.95
CA ALA A 74 25.92 2.47 -10.18
C ALA A 74 26.75 1.44 -10.97
N ARG A 75 26.31 0.17 -10.99
CA ARG A 75 26.93 -0.92 -11.74
C ARG A 75 26.28 -1.07 -13.12
N PRO A 76 26.94 -1.73 -14.07
CA PRO A 76 26.33 -2.11 -15.34
C PRO A 76 24.98 -2.81 -15.13
N CYS A 77 23.99 -2.42 -15.92
CA CYS A 77 22.59 -2.83 -15.85
C CYS A 77 22.41 -4.34 -15.65
N ARG A 78 23.10 -5.14 -16.48
CA ARG A 78 23.14 -6.58 -16.36
C ARG A 78 24.45 -7.14 -16.90
N LYS A 79 25.23 -7.74 -16.00
CA LYS A 79 26.52 -8.38 -16.32
C LYS A 79 26.37 -9.47 -17.40
N ARG A 80 27.43 -9.66 -18.18
CA ARG A 80 27.58 -10.74 -19.16
C ARG A 80 27.86 -12.06 -18.46
N VAL A 81 26.82 -12.71 -17.95
CA VAL A 81 26.92 -14.02 -17.27
C VAL A 81 25.92 -14.98 -17.89
N GLY A 82 26.39 -16.17 -18.28
CA GLY A 82 25.59 -17.16 -19.00
C GLY A 82 25.52 -16.91 -20.51
N PRO A 83 24.51 -17.46 -21.20
CA PRO A 83 24.32 -17.28 -22.64
C PRO A 83 24.26 -15.79 -23.01
N LEU A 84 25.04 -15.38 -24.01
CA LEU A 84 25.10 -13.97 -24.44
C LEU A 84 23.85 -13.54 -25.21
N VAL A 85 23.18 -14.49 -25.84
CA VAL A 85 21.90 -14.34 -26.55
C VAL A 85 20.93 -15.39 -26.04
N CYS A 86 19.64 -15.06 -26.01
CA CYS A 86 18.58 -16.03 -25.78
C CYS A 86 18.21 -16.76 -27.06
N GLU A 87 17.31 -17.75 -26.96
CA GLU A 87 16.75 -18.50 -28.11
C GLU A 87 16.07 -17.62 -29.16
N HIS A 88 15.63 -16.42 -28.78
CA HIS A 88 15.02 -15.42 -29.68
C HIS A 88 16.07 -14.47 -30.32
N ALA A 89 17.36 -14.82 -30.27
CA ALA A 89 18.48 -14.02 -30.77
C ALA A 89 18.64 -12.62 -30.14
N MET A 90 18.01 -12.37 -28.99
CA MET A 90 18.13 -11.11 -28.25
C MET A 90 19.25 -11.18 -27.21
N ARG A 91 19.95 -10.07 -26.99
CA ARG A 91 21.02 -9.98 -25.98
C ARG A 91 20.46 -10.23 -24.58
N ALA A 92 21.10 -11.12 -23.82
CA ALA A 92 20.69 -11.44 -22.44
C ALA A 92 21.44 -10.61 -21.37
N TRP A 93 22.20 -9.60 -21.80
CA TRP A 93 23.03 -8.72 -20.98
C TRP A 93 22.90 -7.26 -21.46
N CYS A 94 23.31 -6.32 -20.61
CA CYS A 94 23.34 -4.89 -20.91
C CYS A 94 24.43 -4.24 -20.04
N ASP A 95 25.48 -3.68 -20.65
CA ASP A 95 26.61 -3.05 -19.96
C ASP A 95 26.42 -1.55 -19.69
N GLU A 96 25.35 -0.96 -20.22
CA GLU A 96 24.96 0.42 -19.93
C GLU A 96 24.67 0.63 -18.44
N ARG A 97 24.89 1.86 -17.97
CA ARG A 97 24.52 2.28 -16.61
C ARG A 97 23.27 3.13 -16.70
N HIS A 98 22.13 2.52 -16.36
CA HIS A 98 20.88 3.26 -16.36
C HIS A 98 20.70 4.02 -15.05
N GLY A 99 20.33 5.30 -15.15
CA GLY A 99 19.81 6.08 -14.05
C GLY A 99 18.37 5.71 -13.69
N ASP A 100 17.96 6.09 -12.49
CA ASP A 100 16.57 5.97 -12.04
C ASP A 100 15.60 6.84 -12.86
N GLY A 101 15.99 7.62 -13.86
CA GLY A 101 15.02 8.30 -14.75
C GLY A 101 14.65 7.51 -15.99
N GLU A 102 15.46 6.50 -16.34
CA GLU A 102 15.52 6.05 -17.72
C GLU A 102 14.37 5.14 -18.12
N ARG A 103 13.87 5.35 -19.34
CA ARG A 103 12.71 4.66 -19.90
C ARG A 103 12.91 3.15 -20.02
N LEU A 104 14.15 2.70 -20.21
CA LEU A 104 14.47 1.27 -20.36
C LEU A 104 14.34 0.51 -19.04
N VAL A 105 14.55 1.15 -17.89
CA VAL A 105 14.56 0.48 -16.58
C VAL A 105 13.22 -0.21 -16.32
N GLY A 106 13.29 -1.50 -15.99
CA GLY A 106 12.12 -2.35 -15.78
C GLY A 106 11.57 -3.02 -17.04
N ARG A 107 11.99 -2.61 -18.24
CA ARG A 107 11.65 -3.30 -19.48
C ARG A 107 12.44 -4.61 -19.60
N PRO A 108 11.86 -5.67 -20.17
CA PRO A 108 12.58 -6.91 -20.42
C PRO A 108 13.68 -6.74 -21.47
N LEU A 109 14.78 -7.49 -21.34
CA LEU A 109 15.83 -7.53 -22.36
C LEU A 109 15.35 -8.26 -23.63
N CYS A 110 14.49 -9.26 -23.45
CA CYS A 110 13.81 -9.97 -24.53
C CYS A 110 12.33 -10.05 -24.19
N TRP A 111 11.49 -9.51 -25.08
CA TRP A 111 10.04 -9.48 -24.91
C TRP A 111 9.46 -10.89 -24.85
N ASP A 112 9.94 -11.80 -25.68
CA ASP A 112 9.42 -13.18 -25.77
C ASP A 112 9.89 -14.08 -24.61
N CYS A 113 11.06 -13.82 -24.03
CA CYS A 113 11.53 -14.54 -22.82
C CYS A 113 10.79 -14.13 -21.54
N TYR A 114 10.04 -13.03 -21.54
CA TYR A 114 9.36 -12.57 -20.33
C TYR A 114 8.03 -13.31 -20.12
N ASP A 115 7.86 -13.94 -18.97
CA ASP A 115 6.66 -14.69 -18.60
C ASP A 115 5.51 -13.77 -18.14
N TYR A 116 4.84 -13.15 -19.12
CA TYR A 116 3.69 -12.28 -18.87
C TYR A 116 2.53 -12.99 -18.19
N SER A 117 2.28 -14.25 -18.55
CA SER A 117 1.21 -15.04 -17.94
C SER A 117 1.51 -15.34 -16.48
N GLY A 118 2.73 -15.76 -16.17
CA GLY A 118 3.20 -15.96 -14.80
C GLY A 118 3.12 -14.69 -13.97
N HIS A 119 3.52 -13.54 -14.53
CA HIS A 119 3.40 -12.24 -13.87
C HIS A 119 1.95 -11.93 -13.48
N VAL A 120 1.04 -11.93 -14.45
CA VAL A 120 -0.37 -11.56 -14.22
C VAL A 120 -1.05 -12.54 -13.23
N LEU A 121 -0.77 -13.83 -13.37
CA LEU A 121 -1.31 -14.85 -12.45
C LEU A 121 -0.74 -14.66 -11.04
N TRP A 122 0.56 -14.38 -10.90
CA TRP A 122 1.19 -14.08 -9.62
C TRP A 122 0.55 -12.85 -8.96
N HIS A 123 0.34 -11.77 -9.70
CA HIS A 123 -0.38 -10.58 -9.23
C HIS A 123 -1.76 -10.89 -8.65
N SER A 124 -2.50 -11.77 -9.32
CA SER A 124 -3.83 -12.20 -8.86
C SER A 124 -3.77 -13.00 -7.55
N ALA A 125 -2.64 -13.67 -7.28
CA ALA A 125 -2.39 -14.49 -6.10
C ALA A 125 -1.78 -13.72 -4.91
N VAL A 126 -1.29 -12.49 -5.10
CA VAL A 126 -0.67 -11.67 -4.03
C VAL A 126 -1.53 -11.57 -2.75
N PRO A 127 -2.86 -11.35 -2.81
CA PRO A 127 -3.68 -11.33 -1.60
C PRO A 127 -3.64 -12.67 -0.82
N GLU A 128 -3.65 -13.80 -1.53
CA GLU A 128 -3.59 -15.13 -0.92
C GLU A 128 -2.17 -15.45 -0.42
N LEU A 129 -1.12 -15.05 -1.15
CA LEU A 129 0.27 -15.12 -0.68
C LEU A 129 0.43 -14.36 0.64
N TRP A 130 -0.11 -13.14 0.75
CA TRP A 130 -0.08 -12.38 2.00
C TRP A 130 -0.84 -13.09 3.13
N ARG A 131 -2.07 -13.57 2.86
CA ARG A 131 -2.86 -14.32 3.86
C ARG A 131 -2.08 -15.53 4.39
N ARG A 132 -1.48 -16.32 3.50
CA ARG A 132 -0.67 -17.49 3.88
C ARG A 132 0.60 -17.07 4.61
N THR A 133 1.22 -15.95 4.25
CA THR A 133 2.38 -15.40 4.98
C THR A 133 2.03 -15.15 6.44
N VAL A 134 0.92 -14.45 6.73
CA VAL A 134 0.48 -14.22 8.11
C VAL A 134 0.21 -15.54 8.84
N ILE A 135 -0.46 -16.52 8.20
CA ILE A 135 -0.72 -17.84 8.79
C ILE A 135 0.60 -18.57 9.12
N TYR A 136 1.55 -18.54 8.20
CA TYR A 136 2.83 -19.22 8.35
C TYR A 136 3.72 -18.50 9.37
N THR A 137 3.61 -17.18 9.54
CA THR A 137 4.27 -16.45 10.62
C THR A 137 3.83 -16.98 11.98
N TYR A 138 2.53 -17.21 12.22
CA TYR A 138 2.08 -17.85 13.47
C TYR A 138 2.68 -19.26 13.68
N ARG A 139 2.80 -20.04 12.60
CA ARG A 139 3.42 -21.38 12.66
C ARG A 139 4.92 -21.30 12.97
N ALA A 140 5.60 -20.34 12.35
CA ALA A 140 7.02 -20.10 12.57
C ALA A 140 7.29 -19.57 13.99
N LEU A 141 6.47 -18.65 14.51
CA LEU A 141 6.55 -18.17 15.89
C LEU A 141 6.43 -19.33 16.90
N ALA A 142 5.49 -20.25 16.70
CA ALA A 142 5.34 -21.42 17.57
C ALA A 142 6.59 -22.31 17.54
N ARG A 143 7.08 -22.65 16.35
CA ARG A 143 8.26 -23.52 16.16
C ARG A 143 9.55 -22.88 16.70
N LEU A 144 9.82 -21.64 16.31
CA LEU A 144 11.02 -20.91 16.69
C LEU A 144 10.98 -20.51 18.17
N GLY A 145 9.80 -20.10 18.66
CA GLY A 145 9.60 -19.82 20.08
C GLY A 145 9.86 -21.04 20.95
N SER A 146 9.38 -22.23 20.53
CA SER A 146 9.68 -23.49 21.23
C SER A 146 11.18 -23.78 21.28
N ALA A 147 11.88 -23.57 20.16
CA ALA A 147 13.32 -23.79 20.08
C ALA A 147 14.11 -22.82 20.96
N ARG A 148 13.68 -21.56 21.07
CA ARG A 148 14.35 -20.54 21.91
C ARG A 148 14.06 -20.71 23.39
N SER A 149 12.84 -21.09 23.77
CA SER A 149 12.43 -21.20 25.18
C SER A 149 12.72 -22.57 25.80
N GLY A 150 12.94 -23.60 24.98
CA GLY A 150 13.03 -24.99 25.44
C GLY A 150 11.68 -25.59 25.88
N ILE A 151 10.58 -24.85 25.75
CA ILE A 151 9.23 -25.26 26.17
C ILE A 151 8.37 -25.43 24.92
N PRO A 152 7.57 -26.49 24.77
CA PRO A 152 6.65 -26.64 23.65
C PRO A 152 5.64 -25.49 23.56
N ILE A 153 5.73 -24.67 22.51
CA ILE A 153 4.79 -23.60 22.17
C ILE A 153 3.99 -24.04 20.94
N THR A 154 2.67 -24.17 21.10
CA THR A 154 1.78 -24.50 19.98
C THR A 154 1.27 -23.24 19.27
N VAL A 155 0.78 -23.37 18.03
CA VAL A 155 0.12 -22.25 17.32
C VAL A 155 -1.09 -21.72 18.09
N ARG A 156 -1.80 -22.59 18.81
CA ARG A 156 -2.90 -22.20 19.69
C ARG A 156 -2.40 -21.29 20.81
N THR A 157 -1.34 -21.71 21.51
CA THR A 157 -0.68 -20.91 22.56
C THR A 157 -0.23 -19.55 22.03
N VAL A 158 0.39 -19.51 20.85
CA VAL A 158 0.76 -18.23 20.21
C VAL A 158 -0.47 -17.36 19.99
N ARG A 159 -1.60 -17.90 19.49
CA ARG A 159 -2.81 -17.11 19.24
C ARG A 159 -3.55 -16.66 20.50
N GLU A 160 -3.39 -17.39 21.60
CA GLU A 160 -3.93 -17.03 22.92
C GLU A 160 -3.11 -15.91 23.57
N GLN A 161 -1.80 -15.88 23.35
CA GLN A 161 -0.90 -14.90 23.96
C GLN A 161 -0.59 -13.69 23.06
N LEU A 162 -0.57 -13.88 21.74
CA LEU A 162 -0.05 -12.94 20.76
C LEU A 162 -0.99 -12.71 19.57
N ARG A 163 -0.93 -11.50 19.04
CA ARG A 163 -1.49 -11.08 17.75
C ARG A 163 -0.39 -10.53 16.86
N VAL A 164 -0.33 -11.04 15.63
CA VAL A 164 0.42 -10.45 14.53
C VAL A 164 -0.40 -9.31 13.94
N SER A 165 -0.13 -8.09 14.42
CA SER A 165 -0.74 -6.85 13.92
C SER A 165 0.07 -6.28 12.78
N PHE A 166 -0.58 -5.72 11.76
CA PHE A 166 0.15 -5.18 10.62
C PHE A 166 -0.58 -4.05 9.92
N VAL A 167 0.19 -3.23 9.20
CA VAL A 167 -0.28 -2.39 8.10
C VAL A 167 0.63 -2.63 6.91
N LYS A 168 0.04 -2.80 5.72
CA LYS A 168 0.80 -3.03 4.49
C LYS A 168 0.35 -2.12 3.37
N VAL A 169 1.30 -1.77 2.51
CA VAL A 169 1.09 -1.02 1.27
C VAL A 169 1.68 -1.81 0.10
N ALA A 170 0.93 -1.89 -1.00
CA ALA A 170 1.42 -2.40 -2.27
C ALA A 170 1.96 -1.24 -3.11
N GLU A 171 3.19 -1.37 -3.59
CA GLU A 171 3.80 -0.45 -4.54
C GLU A 171 4.11 -1.18 -5.86
N PHE A 172 4.05 -0.47 -6.98
CA PHE A 172 4.47 -1.00 -8.27
C PHE A 172 5.95 -0.73 -8.50
N GLN A 173 6.70 -1.76 -8.86
CA GLN A 173 8.06 -1.61 -9.37
C GLN A 173 8.04 -1.20 -10.84
N ARG A 174 9.17 -0.71 -11.36
CA ARG A 174 9.31 -0.32 -12.79
C ARG A 174 8.99 -1.40 -13.79
N ARG A 175 9.24 -2.66 -13.41
CA ARG A 175 8.87 -3.84 -14.19
C ARG A 175 7.38 -4.18 -14.14
N GLY A 176 6.56 -3.33 -13.54
CA GLY A 176 5.12 -3.52 -13.35
C GLY A 176 4.71 -4.50 -12.25
N ALA A 177 5.64 -5.26 -11.68
CA ALA A 177 5.34 -6.18 -10.58
C ALA A 177 5.17 -5.44 -9.25
N VAL A 178 4.21 -5.85 -8.42
CA VAL A 178 4.05 -5.28 -7.08
C VAL A 178 5.03 -5.87 -6.07
N HIS A 179 5.47 -5.04 -5.13
CA HIS A 179 6.02 -5.47 -3.84
C HIS A 179 5.13 -4.98 -2.70
N LEU A 180 5.18 -5.70 -1.57
CA LEU A 180 4.46 -5.33 -0.36
C LEU A 180 5.44 -4.80 0.67
N HIS A 181 5.22 -3.58 1.13
CA HIS A 181 5.84 -3.05 2.34
C HIS A 181 4.88 -3.23 3.50
N ALA A 182 5.29 -3.91 4.57
CA ALA A 182 4.46 -4.20 5.71
C ALA A 182 5.18 -3.84 7.01
N VAL A 183 4.58 -2.96 7.81
CA VAL A 183 4.93 -2.84 9.22
C VAL A 183 4.19 -3.94 9.96
N VAL A 184 4.92 -4.82 10.64
CA VAL A 184 4.38 -5.96 11.38
C VAL A 184 4.83 -5.85 12.83
N ARG A 185 3.87 -5.89 13.76
CA ARG A 185 4.04 -5.73 15.20
C ARG A 185 3.49 -6.95 15.94
N LEU A 186 4.16 -7.40 17.00
CA LEU A 186 3.63 -8.41 17.91
C LEU A 186 2.95 -7.75 19.10
N ASP A 187 1.68 -8.06 19.30
CA ASP A 187 0.87 -7.56 20.40
C ASP A 187 0.49 -8.68 21.35
N GLY A 188 0.61 -8.46 22.67
CA GLY A 188 -0.05 -9.30 23.65
C GLY A 188 -1.57 -9.19 23.55
N VAL A 189 -2.28 -10.26 23.90
CA VAL A 189 -3.75 -10.31 23.89
C VAL A 189 -4.32 -10.01 25.28
N ALA A 190 -5.18 -9.00 25.38
CA ALA A 190 -6.01 -8.74 26.55
C ALA A 190 -7.46 -8.48 26.11
N GLY A 191 -8.28 -9.54 26.06
CA GLY A 191 -9.63 -9.47 25.51
C GLY A 191 -9.61 -8.97 24.05
N GLU A 192 -10.36 -7.90 23.76
CA GLU A 192 -10.32 -7.24 22.44
C GLU A 192 -9.15 -6.25 22.28
N GLY A 193 -8.54 -5.84 23.40
CA GLY A 193 -7.47 -4.85 23.48
C GLY A 193 -6.07 -5.38 23.17
N VAL A 194 -5.09 -4.51 23.41
CA VAL A 194 -3.67 -4.74 23.16
C VAL A 194 -2.92 -4.68 24.49
N ALA A 195 -2.10 -5.70 24.78
CA ALA A 195 -1.26 -5.79 25.96
C ALA A 195 0.21 -6.00 25.57
N ALA A 196 1.11 -5.90 26.55
CA ALA A 196 2.53 -6.19 26.33
C ALA A 196 2.72 -7.65 25.88
N PRO A 197 3.51 -7.92 24.83
CA PRO A 197 3.81 -9.28 24.42
C PRO A 197 4.70 -9.99 25.45
N PRO A 198 4.61 -11.32 25.57
CA PRO A 198 5.51 -12.09 26.43
C PRO A 198 6.98 -11.94 25.99
N ALA A 199 7.89 -12.01 26.96
CA ALA A 199 9.31 -11.69 26.78
C ALA A 199 10.05 -12.51 25.71
N TRP A 200 9.58 -13.74 25.42
CA TRP A 200 10.17 -14.59 24.39
C TRP A 200 9.87 -14.11 22.96
N ALA A 201 8.89 -13.23 22.79
CA ALA A 201 8.40 -12.78 21.50
C ALA A 201 9.04 -11.45 21.10
N ASP A 202 10.33 -11.45 20.79
CA ASP A 202 11.11 -10.27 20.40
C ASP A 202 11.10 -9.99 18.88
N SER A 203 11.74 -8.87 18.47
CA SER A 203 11.80 -8.46 17.05
C SER A 203 12.65 -9.40 16.21
N ALA A 204 13.67 -10.04 16.79
CA ALA A 204 14.51 -11.00 16.09
C ALA A 204 13.72 -12.28 15.77
N LEU A 205 12.89 -12.75 16.72
CA LEU A 205 11.99 -13.88 16.50
C LEU A 205 10.96 -13.55 15.42
N LEU A 206 10.41 -12.34 15.44
CA LEU A 206 9.48 -11.88 14.41
C LEU A 206 10.14 -11.84 13.03
N GLU A 207 11.37 -11.33 12.93
CA GLU A 207 12.14 -11.32 11.70
C GLU A 207 12.32 -12.74 11.14
N ASP A 208 12.86 -13.65 11.96
CA ASP A 208 13.08 -15.05 11.59
C ASP A 208 11.77 -15.72 11.16
N ALA A 209 10.67 -15.45 11.88
CA ALA A 209 9.36 -16.02 11.58
C ALA A 209 8.78 -15.52 10.24
N ILE A 210 8.99 -14.24 9.89
CA ILE A 210 8.57 -13.70 8.60
C ILE A 210 9.43 -14.27 7.47
N ARG A 211 10.75 -14.37 7.66
CA ARG A 211 11.66 -14.97 6.67
C ARG A 211 11.31 -16.44 6.40
N ASP A 212 11.09 -17.24 7.43
CA ASP A 212 10.66 -18.64 7.30
C ASP A 212 9.29 -18.76 6.61
N ALA A 213 8.33 -17.91 7.00
CA ALA A 213 7.02 -17.90 6.38
C ALA A 213 7.09 -17.56 4.89
N ALA A 214 7.79 -16.48 4.53
CA ALA A 214 7.91 -16.03 3.15
C ALA A 214 8.60 -17.07 2.25
N GLY A 215 9.61 -17.80 2.76
CA GLY A 215 10.29 -18.86 2.03
C GLY A 215 9.45 -20.12 1.78
N ARG A 216 8.43 -20.39 2.62
CA ARG A 216 7.60 -21.60 2.52
C ARG A 216 6.27 -21.38 1.79
N VAL A 217 5.77 -20.14 1.78
CA VAL A 217 4.45 -19.84 1.22
C VAL A 217 4.42 -20.13 -0.28
N ALA A 218 3.44 -20.93 -0.68
CA ALA A 218 3.17 -21.29 -2.05
C ALA A 218 1.65 -21.28 -2.28
N VAL A 219 1.20 -20.87 -3.47
CA VAL A 219 -0.22 -20.82 -3.88
C VAL A 219 -0.37 -21.43 -5.27
N SER A 220 -1.19 -22.46 -5.40
CA SER A 220 -1.51 -23.05 -6.71
C SER A 220 -2.25 -22.04 -7.59
N LEU A 221 -1.81 -21.92 -8.84
CA LEU A 221 -2.42 -21.05 -9.84
C LEU A 221 -3.35 -21.89 -10.74
N PRO A 222 -4.43 -21.28 -11.28
CA PRO A 222 -5.47 -22.03 -11.98
C PRO A 222 -5.05 -22.58 -13.36
N VAL A 223 -3.88 -22.18 -13.89
CA VAL A 223 -3.46 -22.53 -15.25
C VAL A 223 -2.06 -23.14 -15.24
N GLY A 224 -1.91 -24.24 -15.97
CA GLY A 224 -0.60 -24.84 -16.30
C GLY A 224 0.16 -25.44 -15.12
N GLY A 225 -0.53 -25.88 -14.05
CA GLY A 225 0.10 -26.47 -12.87
C GLY A 225 1.05 -25.52 -12.11
N ARG A 226 0.96 -24.21 -12.38
CA ARG A 226 1.88 -23.21 -11.86
C ARG A 226 1.65 -22.96 -10.37
N VAL A 227 2.69 -22.49 -9.70
CA VAL A 227 2.65 -22.15 -8.27
C VAL A 227 3.26 -20.76 -8.08
N ALA A 228 2.52 -19.87 -7.43
CA ALA A 228 3.01 -18.56 -7.02
C ALA A 228 3.76 -18.66 -5.69
N ARG A 229 4.90 -17.97 -5.58
CA ARG A 229 5.74 -17.82 -4.37
C ARG A 229 6.24 -16.37 -4.28
N TRP A 230 6.74 -15.95 -3.13
CA TRP A 230 7.52 -14.71 -3.05
C TRP A 230 8.85 -14.86 -3.79
N GLY A 231 9.41 -13.74 -4.23
CA GLY A 231 10.75 -13.70 -4.80
C GLY A 231 11.85 -13.86 -3.74
N GLU A 232 13.07 -14.11 -4.20
CA GLU A 232 14.25 -14.28 -3.34
C GLU A 232 14.62 -13.00 -2.57
N GLN A 233 14.31 -11.81 -3.14
CA GLN A 233 14.59 -10.55 -2.48
C GLN A 233 13.54 -10.29 -1.39
N LEU A 234 13.94 -10.52 -0.15
CA LEU A 234 13.16 -10.25 1.05
C LEU A 234 14.01 -9.43 2.02
N ASP A 235 13.53 -8.24 2.34
CA ASP A 235 14.12 -7.39 3.37
C ASP A 235 13.20 -7.36 4.58
N VAL A 236 13.73 -7.64 5.76
CA VAL A 236 13.00 -7.60 7.03
C VAL A 236 13.96 -7.01 8.05
N ALA A 237 13.57 -5.90 8.66
CA ALA A 237 14.42 -5.21 9.61
C ALA A 237 13.58 -4.56 10.72
N PRO A 238 14.11 -4.46 11.95
CA PRO A 238 13.47 -3.72 13.02
C PRO A 238 13.31 -2.23 12.66
N ILE A 239 12.27 -1.60 13.19
CA ILE A 239 12.02 -0.17 12.97
C ILE A 239 12.66 0.64 14.09
N ALA A 240 13.73 1.38 13.78
CA ALA A 240 14.36 2.31 14.71
C ALA A 240 13.63 3.67 14.80
N ASP A 241 13.08 4.15 13.68
CA ASP A 241 12.39 5.44 13.59
C ASP A 241 10.94 5.24 13.09
N PRO A 242 9.96 5.24 14.03
CA PRO A 242 8.54 5.14 13.71
C PRO A 242 8.01 6.21 12.75
N ALA A 243 8.47 7.46 12.90
CA ALA A 243 7.97 8.58 12.10
C ALA A 243 8.45 8.45 10.65
N ARG A 244 9.72 8.08 10.46
CA ARG A 244 10.27 7.78 9.13
C ARG A 244 9.59 6.57 8.49
N ALA A 245 9.33 5.49 9.24
CA ALA A 245 8.60 4.33 8.71
C ALA A 245 7.17 4.68 8.29
N ALA A 246 6.45 5.50 9.08
CA ALA A 246 5.13 5.99 8.73
C ALA A 246 5.13 6.87 7.48
N SER A 247 6.09 7.80 7.37
CA SER A 247 6.29 8.63 6.19
C SER A 247 6.61 7.81 4.94
N TYR A 248 7.47 6.79 5.09
CA TYR A 248 7.83 5.86 4.03
C TYR A 248 6.61 5.09 3.50
N LEU A 249 5.81 4.45 4.37
CA LEU A 249 4.60 3.74 3.94
C LEU A 249 3.54 4.68 3.34
N ALA A 250 3.32 5.84 3.97
CA ALA A 250 2.32 6.80 3.52
C ALA A 250 2.61 7.31 2.11
N LYS A 251 3.89 7.51 1.76
CA LYS A 251 4.33 7.91 0.40
C LYS A 251 3.77 7.01 -0.71
N TYR A 252 3.61 5.72 -0.44
CA TYR A 252 3.16 4.76 -1.45
C TYR A 252 1.64 4.56 -1.49
N ALA A 253 0.92 5.03 -0.46
CA ALA A 253 -0.51 4.80 -0.32
C ALA A 253 -1.36 5.48 -1.41
N THR A 254 -0.84 6.56 -2.00
CA THR A 254 -1.49 7.34 -3.07
C THR A 254 -1.06 6.95 -4.48
N LYS A 255 -0.01 6.14 -4.61
CA LYS A 255 0.51 5.70 -5.91
C LYS A 255 -0.46 4.72 -6.59
N THR A 256 -0.31 4.66 -7.90
CA THR A 256 -1.02 3.81 -8.84
C THR A 256 -0.01 3.16 -9.79
N ALA A 257 -0.47 2.15 -10.54
CA ALA A 257 0.35 1.57 -11.60
C ALA A 257 0.78 2.63 -12.64
N GLY A 258 -0.09 3.60 -12.95
CA GLY A 258 0.18 4.67 -13.92
C GLY A 258 1.26 5.67 -13.51
N ASP A 259 1.55 5.80 -12.20
CA ASP A 259 2.64 6.65 -11.70
C ASP A 259 4.03 6.06 -12.02
N VAL A 260 4.08 4.75 -12.27
CA VAL A 260 5.31 4.01 -12.60
C VAL A 260 5.32 3.57 -14.06
N LEU A 261 4.14 3.28 -14.61
CA LEU A 261 3.91 2.83 -15.98
C LEU A 261 3.14 3.91 -16.74
N SER A 262 3.89 4.93 -17.16
CA SER A 262 3.37 6.12 -17.85
C SER A 262 2.36 5.78 -18.95
N GLY A 263 1.26 6.53 -18.97
CA GLY A 263 0.18 6.36 -19.97
C GLY A 263 -0.87 5.31 -19.62
N LEU A 264 -0.63 4.44 -18.62
CA LEU A 264 -1.64 3.48 -18.16
C LEU A 264 -2.72 4.20 -17.34
N PRO A 265 -4.01 4.11 -17.71
CA PRO A 265 -5.06 4.82 -16.99
C PRO A 265 -5.18 4.35 -15.52
N PRO A 266 -5.37 5.27 -14.56
CA PRO A 266 -5.52 4.91 -13.15
C PRO A 266 -6.91 4.33 -12.82
N ARG A 267 -7.78 4.15 -13.83
CA ARG A 267 -9.17 3.67 -13.71
C ARG A 267 -9.37 2.37 -14.47
N ARG A 268 -10.44 1.65 -14.17
CA ARG A 268 -10.89 0.50 -14.96
C ARG A 268 -11.10 0.91 -16.42
N PHE A 269 -10.68 0.03 -17.33
CA PHE A 269 -10.89 0.15 -18.76
C PHE A 269 -11.07 -1.23 -19.38
N GLY A 270 -11.80 -1.29 -20.48
CA GLY A 270 -12.11 -2.53 -21.19
C GLY A 270 -11.34 -2.69 -22.50
N ARG A 271 -11.55 -3.82 -23.17
CA ARG A 271 -10.94 -4.14 -24.49
C ARG A 271 -11.12 -3.03 -25.53
N ARG A 272 -12.29 -2.37 -25.54
CA ARG A 272 -12.63 -1.29 -26.50
C ARG A 272 -11.71 -0.07 -26.39
N GLU A 273 -11.09 0.15 -25.22
CA GLU A 273 -10.21 1.29 -24.98
C GLU A 273 -8.73 0.98 -25.30
N VAL A 274 -8.36 -0.29 -25.46
CA VAL A 274 -6.96 -0.74 -25.60
C VAL A 274 -6.24 -0.03 -26.74
N GLY A 275 -6.86 0.11 -27.92
CA GLY A 275 -6.24 0.78 -29.07
C GLY A 275 -6.06 2.30 -28.90
N ARG A 276 -6.76 2.94 -27.95
CA ARG A 276 -6.50 4.34 -27.57
C ARG A 276 -5.40 4.41 -26.52
N ILE A 277 -5.36 3.45 -25.59
CA ILE A 277 -4.35 3.38 -24.53
C ILE A 277 -2.98 3.03 -25.10
N SER A 278 -2.90 2.13 -26.08
CA SER A 278 -1.63 1.76 -26.73
C SER A 278 -0.92 2.94 -27.41
N ARG A 279 -1.66 3.97 -27.81
CA ARG A 279 -1.10 5.23 -28.37
C ARG A 279 -0.54 6.16 -27.30
N ARG A 280 -0.87 5.95 -26.02
CA ARG A 280 -0.42 6.76 -24.88
C ARG A 280 0.65 6.07 -24.05
N VAL A 281 0.66 4.75 -24.02
CA VAL A 281 1.63 3.94 -23.28
C VAL A 281 2.89 3.80 -24.13
N ASP A 282 3.97 4.46 -23.73
CA ASP A 282 5.27 4.47 -24.42
C ASP A 282 6.15 3.25 -24.10
N ASN A 283 5.61 2.32 -23.29
CA ASN A 283 6.28 1.11 -22.85
C ASN A 283 5.55 -0.15 -23.37
N PRO A 284 6.11 -0.83 -24.39
CA PRO A 284 5.54 -2.09 -24.92
C PRO A 284 5.32 -3.15 -23.83
N HIS A 285 6.18 -3.17 -22.79
CA HIS A 285 6.05 -4.09 -21.65
C HIS A 285 4.70 -4.01 -20.98
N THR A 286 4.28 -2.77 -20.69
CA THR A 286 3.01 -2.49 -20.03
C THR A 286 1.86 -2.99 -20.89
N MET A 287 1.93 -2.78 -22.21
CA MET A 287 0.89 -3.25 -23.12
C MET A 287 0.85 -4.78 -23.21
N LEU A 288 2.00 -5.46 -23.20
CA LEU A 288 2.04 -6.92 -23.17
C LEU A 288 1.44 -7.49 -21.87
N LEU A 289 1.64 -6.85 -20.71
CA LEU A 289 0.96 -7.21 -19.47
C LEU A 289 -0.55 -6.96 -19.52
N VAL A 290 -0.99 -5.85 -20.12
CA VAL A 290 -2.42 -5.55 -20.36
C VAL A 290 -3.04 -6.62 -21.26
N LEU A 291 -2.37 -6.98 -22.36
CA LEU A 291 -2.83 -8.02 -23.28
C LEU A 291 -2.86 -9.39 -22.61
N ALA A 292 -1.86 -9.73 -21.79
CA ALA A 292 -1.84 -10.97 -21.02
C ALA A 292 -3.02 -11.07 -20.04
N CYS A 293 -3.35 -9.98 -19.33
CA CYS A 293 -4.55 -9.91 -18.51
C CYS A 293 -5.83 -10.20 -19.31
N LEU A 294 -5.98 -9.56 -20.46
CA LEU A 294 -7.17 -9.73 -21.31
C LEU A 294 -7.23 -11.13 -21.93
N ARG A 295 -6.10 -11.72 -22.31
CA ARG A 295 -6.02 -13.10 -22.81
C ARG A 295 -6.41 -14.10 -21.72
N LEU A 296 -5.76 -14.01 -20.56
CA LEU A 296 -6.05 -14.90 -19.42
C LEU A 296 -7.48 -14.73 -18.91
N SER A 297 -8.08 -13.54 -19.00
CA SER A 297 -9.50 -13.35 -18.62
C SER A 297 -10.50 -14.16 -19.46
N ARG A 298 -10.08 -14.71 -20.60
CA ARG A 298 -10.91 -15.57 -21.46
C ARG A 298 -10.69 -17.05 -21.21
N THR A 299 -9.71 -17.40 -20.40
CA THR A 299 -9.42 -18.77 -20.00
C THR A 299 -10.44 -19.17 -18.91
N PRO A 300 -11.26 -20.22 -19.10
CA PRO A 300 -12.31 -20.61 -18.16
C PRO A 300 -11.81 -20.78 -16.72
N GLU A 301 -10.63 -21.37 -16.55
CA GLU A 301 -9.97 -21.62 -15.27
C GLU A 301 -9.64 -20.30 -14.52
N CYS A 302 -9.50 -19.20 -15.25
CA CYS A 302 -9.24 -17.87 -14.72
C CYS A 302 -10.52 -17.05 -14.45
N ALA A 303 -11.72 -17.57 -14.71
CA ALA A 303 -12.96 -16.81 -14.58
C ALA A 303 -13.13 -16.18 -13.18
N GLY A 304 -12.84 -16.94 -12.12
CA GLY A 304 -12.87 -16.47 -10.73
C GLY A 304 -11.83 -15.38 -10.39
N LEU A 305 -10.83 -15.18 -11.25
CA LEU A 305 -9.83 -14.13 -11.08
C LEU A 305 -10.33 -12.75 -11.55
N ARG A 306 -11.37 -12.70 -12.40
CA ARG A 306 -11.94 -11.45 -12.94
C ARG A 306 -10.87 -10.51 -13.52
N LEU A 307 -9.84 -11.04 -14.19
CA LEU A 307 -8.64 -10.28 -14.59
C LEU A 307 -8.94 -9.06 -15.47
N ALA A 308 -9.99 -9.12 -16.30
CA ALA A 308 -10.42 -8.00 -17.13
C ALA A 308 -10.79 -6.75 -16.31
N GLU A 309 -11.31 -6.94 -15.09
CA GLU A 309 -11.68 -5.84 -14.20
C GLU A 309 -10.50 -5.18 -13.51
N HIS A 310 -9.39 -5.91 -13.43
CA HIS A 310 -8.15 -5.50 -12.77
C HIS A 310 -7.03 -5.20 -13.77
N VAL A 311 -7.36 -5.04 -15.06
CA VAL A 311 -6.39 -4.80 -16.14
C VAL A 311 -5.57 -3.53 -15.91
N HIS A 312 -6.20 -2.49 -15.35
CA HIS A 312 -5.58 -1.21 -14.97
C HIS A 312 -4.58 -1.32 -13.81
N MET A 313 -4.59 -2.46 -13.11
CA MET A 313 -3.60 -2.83 -12.08
C MET A 313 -2.81 -4.08 -12.52
N LEU A 314 -2.80 -4.40 -13.81
CA LEU A 314 -2.07 -5.54 -14.38
C LEU A 314 -2.40 -6.89 -13.70
N GLY A 315 -3.66 -7.08 -13.33
CA GLY A 315 -4.14 -8.31 -12.69
C GLY A 315 -3.98 -8.33 -11.17
N PHE A 316 -3.39 -7.29 -10.55
CA PHE A 316 -3.38 -7.18 -9.09
C PHE A 316 -4.79 -6.89 -8.56
N ARG A 317 -5.25 -7.71 -7.62
CA ARG A 317 -6.64 -7.66 -7.10
C ARG A 317 -6.73 -7.16 -5.67
N GLY A 318 -5.60 -6.90 -5.02
CA GLY A 318 -5.56 -6.46 -3.64
C GLY A 318 -5.89 -4.98 -3.48
N HIS A 319 -6.18 -4.59 -2.24
CA HIS A 319 -6.17 -3.19 -1.86
C HIS A 319 -4.73 -2.69 -1.75
N PHE A 320 -4.51 -1.43 -2.15
CA PHE A 320 -3.20 -0.79 -2.08
C PHE A 320 -2.72 -0.60 -0.65
N ALA A 321 -3.60 -0.29 0.30
CA ALA A 321 -3.26 -0.19 1.71
C ALA A 321 -4.28 -0.97 2.54
N THR A 322 -3.80 -1.82 3.45
CA THR A 322 -4.66 -2.58 4.38
C THR A 322 -3.97 -2.71 5.72
N LYS A 323 -4.75 -2.71 6.80
CA LYS A 323 -4.27 -3.02 8.15
C LYS A 323 -5.03 -4.19 8.75
N SER A 324 -4.44 -4.85 9.75
CA SER A 324 -5.17 -5.74 10.64
C SER A 324 -6.15 -4.93 11.51
N ARG A 325 -7.12 -5.62 12.11
CA ARG A 325 -8.19 -4.97 12.90
C ARG A 325 -7.61 -4.15 14.05
N SER A 326 -6.75 -4.75 14.87
CA SER A 326 -6.19 -4.16 16.11
C SER A 326 -4.89 -3.38 15.93
N TYR A 327 -4.38 -3.19 14.70
CA TYR A 327 -3.11 -2.47 14.50
C TYR A 327 -3.18 -1.01 14.96
N SER A 328 -4.25 -0.30 14.58
CA SER A 328 -4.41 1.15 14.77
C SER A 328 -5.85 1.60 14.48
N VAL A 329 -6.11 2.90 14.58
CA VAL A 329 -7.35 3.59 14.16
C VAL A 329 -7.69 3.35 12.68
N THR A 330 -8.94 3.66 12.29
CA THR A 330 -9.37 3.57 10.89
C THR A 330 -9.35 4.94 10.19
N LEU A 331 -9.28 4.92 8.86
CA LEU A 331 -9.48 6.12 8.04
C LEU A 331 -10.88 6.75 8.27
N GLY A 332 -11.89 5.92 8.58
CA GLY A 332 -13.24 6.39 8.93
C GLY A 332 -13.23 7.20 10.22
N THR A 333 -12.55 6.69 11.24
CA THR A 333 -12.33 7.37 12.51
C THR A 333 -11.63 8.72 12.31
N LEU A 334 -10.52 8.75 11.56
CA LEU A 334 -9.78 9.99 11.26
C LEU A 334 -10.63 11.02 10.51
N ARG A 335 -11.46 10.57 9.56
CA ARG A 335 -12.44 11.45 8.90
C ARG A 335 -13.45 12.04 9.88
N GLY A 336 -13.94 11.22 10.83
CA GLY A 336 -14.84 11.67 11.90
C GLY A 336 -14.22 12.74 12.78
N VAL A 337 -13.01 12.48 13.30
CA VAL A 337 -12.25 13.43 14.14
C VAL A 337 -12.06 14.76 13.42
N ARG A 338 -11.67 14.73 12.14
CA ARG A 338 -11.51 15.95 11.34
C ARG A 338 -12.82 16.68 11.08
N ARG A 339 -13.94 15.97 10.88
CA ARG A 339 -15.26 16.60 10.75
C ARG A 339 -15.66 17.33 12.03
N ALA A 340 -15.54 16.65 13.17
CA ALA A 340 -15.84 17.25 14.47
C ALA A 340 -14.97 18.48 14.77
N TRP A 341 -13.67 18.41 14.47
CA TRP A 341 -12.77 19.56 14.62
C TRP A 341 -13.19 20.74 13.72
N ARG A 342 -13.53 20.49 12.45
CA ARG A 342 -14.01 21.54 11.53
C ARG A 342 -15.36 22.14 11.95
N ALA A 343 -16.25 21.34 12.53
CA ALA A 343 -17.53 21.83 13.04
C ALA A 343 -17.32 22.79 14.23
N ARG A 344 -16.45 22.42 15.18
CA ARG A 344 -16.07 23.29 16.31
C ARG A 344 -15.40 24.59 15.86
N GLU A 345 -14.41 24.50 14.97
CA GLU A 345 -13.72 25.67 14.42
C GLU A 345 -14.70 26.64 13.72
N ARG A 346 -15.70 26.12 13.00
CA ARG A 346 -16.75 26.95 12.37
C ARG A 346 -17.66 27.60 13.40
N ALA A 347 -18.07 26.85 14.42
CA ALA A 347 -18.92 27.38 15.48
C ALA A 347 -18.24 28.53 16.23
N GLU A 348 -16.95 28.41 16.52
CA GLU A 348 -16.14 29.46 17.14
C GLU A 348 -16.01 30.71 16.26
N ARG A 349 -15.81 30.55 14.94
CA ARG A 349 -15.63 31.68 14.01
C ARG A 349 -16.92 32.43 13.68
N VAL A 350 -18.04 31.72 13.56
CA VAL A 350 -19.32 32.27 13.05
C VAL A 350 -20.32 32.53 14.18
N GLY A 351 -20.04 32.10 15.42
CA GLY A 351 -20.92 32.28 16.56
C GLY A 351 -22.21 31.44 16.50
N ALA A 352 -22.32 30.52 15.53
CA ALA A 352 -23.44 29.62 15.37
C ALA A 352 -22.94 28.18 15.50
N ALA A 353 -23.45 27.46 16.50
CA ALA A 353 -23.27 26.02 16.57
C ALA A 353 -23.74 25.39 15.26
N ASP A 354 -23.01 24.40 14.75
CA ASP A 354 -23.46 23.62 13.58
C ASP A 354 -24.86 23.06 13.91
N PRO A 355 -25.91 23.42 13.14
CA PRO A 355 -27.28 22.95 13.38
C PRO A 355 -27.39 21.42 13.41
N TRP A 356 -26.38 20.73 12.86
CA TRP A 356 -26.28 19.28 12.76
C TRP A 356 -25.35 18.65 13.81
N ALA A 357 -24.73 19.43 14.70
CA ALA A 357 -23.79 18.92 15.71
C ALA A 357 -24.45 18.39 16.99
N GLY A 358 -25.78 18.42 17.10
CA GLY A 358 -26.50 18.07 18.34
C GLY A 358 -27.89 17.48 18.18
N GLN A 359 -28.20 16.73 17.11
CA GLN A 359 -29.49 16.03 17.01
C GLN A 359 -29.30 14.51 17.02
N ASP A 360 -29.54 13.91 18.20
CA ASP A 360 -29.72 12.47 18.39
C ASP A 360 -31.21 12.05 18.38
N GLU A 361 -32.14 12.97 18.06
CA GLU A 361 -33.55 12.65 17.86
C GLU A 361 -34.06 13.32 16.58
N GLY A 362 -34.40 12.50 15.58
CA GLY A 362 -35.00 12.95 14.33
C GLY A 362 -34.02 13.06 13.16
N THR A 363 -33.57 11.91 12.64
CA THR A 363 -32.92 11.86 11.32
C THR A 363 -33.94 12.30 10.26
N VAL A 364 -33.94 13.58 9.87
CA VAL A 364 -34.72 14.06 8.74
C VAL A 364 -34.00 13.63 7.46
N VAL A 365 -34.56 12.66 6.75
CA VAL A 365 -34.07 12.24 5.43
C VAL A 365 -34.40 13.35 4.42
N VAL A 366 -33.47 14.27 4.22
CA VAL A 366 -33.58 15.29 3.17
C VAL A 366 -33.11 14.70 1.84
N ARG A 367 -34.06 14.13 1.10
CA ARG A 367 -34.08 13.83 -0.36
C ARG A 367 -33.05 12.82 -0.90
N ASP A 368 -33.46 12.11 -1.95
CA ASP A 368 -32.64 11.16 -2.70
C ASP A 368 -31.52 11.85 -3.47
N TRP A 369 -30.31 11.80 -2.93
CA TRP A 369 -29.12 12.25 -3.62
C TRP A 369 -28.65 11.18 -4.60
N ARG A 370 -28.67 11.49 -5.90
CA ARG A 370 -28.00 10.67 -6.92
C ARG A 370 -26.65 11.27 -7.28
N PHE A 371 -25.64 10.41 -7.36
CA PHE A 371 -24.34 10.81 -7.90
C PHE A 371 -24.52 11.22 -9.38
N VAL A 372 -24.16 12.46 -9.71
CA VAL A 372 -24.26 12.99 -11.09
C VAL A 372 -22.96 12.77 -11.85
N ALA A 373 -21.84 13.27 -11.31
CA ALA A 373 -20.52 13.16 -11.92
C ALA A 373 -19.40 13.46 -10.91
N SER A 374 -18.16 13.19 -11.28
CA SER A 374 -16.94 13.58 -10.56
C SER A 374 -15.97 14.28 -11.50
N GLY A 375 -15.39 15.39 -11.04
CA GLY A 375 -14.45 16.20 -11.82
C GLY A 375 -14.83 17.67 -11.80
N TRP A 376 -14.05 18.47 -12.51
CA TRP A 376 -14.33 19.89 -12.69
C TRP A 376 -15.33 20.08 -13.83
N ALA A 377 -16.32 20.95 -13.64
CA ALA A 377 -17.29 21.23 -14.70
C ALA A 377 -16.63 22.03 -15.83
N ARG A 378 -15.67 22.89 -15.48
CA ARG A 378 -14.91 23.75 -16.40
C ARG A 378 -13.42 23.72 -16.08
N LEU A 379 -12.59 24.08 -17.08
CA LEU A 379 -11.14 24.26 -16.87
C LEU A 379 -10.83 25.35 -15.82
N GLY A 380 -11.64 26.41 -15.76
CA GLY A 380 -11.50 27.45 -14.75
C GLY A 380 -11.70 26.96 -13.31
N ASP A 381 -12.61 26.00 -13.08
CA ASP A 381 -12.78 25.40 -11.75
C ASP A 381 -11.53 24.60 -11.35
N ALA A 382 -10.89 23.94 -12.32
CA ALA A 382 -9.65 23.20 -12.10
C ALA A 382 -8.48 24.13 -11.72
N ASP A 383 -8.37 25.27 -12.40
CA ASP A 383 -7.31 26.25 -12.13
C ASP A 383 -7.51 26.94 -10.78
N LEU A 384 -8.73 27.38 -10.47
CA LEU A 384 -9.08 27.95 -9.16
C LEU A 384 -8.78 26.97 -8.01
N ALA A 385 -9.16 25.69 -8.17
CA ALA A 385 -8.87 24.67 -7.17
C ALA A 385 -7.36 24.42 -6.99
N ALA A 386 -6.58 24.49 -8.08
CA ALA A 386 -5.13 24.37 -8.03
C ALA A 386 -4.49 25.58 -7.32
N THR A 387 -4.98 26.79 -7.57
CA THR A 387 -4.55 28.02 -6.88
C THR A 387 -4.82 27.94 -5.39
N LEU A 388 -6.07 27.65 -4.98
CA LEU A 388 -6.43 27.49 -3.58
C LEU A 388 -5.59 26.42 -2.87
N ALA A 389 -5.23 25.33 -3.57
CA ALA A 389 -4.35 24.30 -3.02
C ALA A 389 -2.92 24.80 -2.81
N ARG A 390 -2.37 25.61 -3.72
CA ARG A 390 -1.06 26.25 -3.56
C ARG A 390 -1.08 27.26 -2.42
N ASP A 391 -2.11 28.09 -2.34
CA ASP A 391 -2.25 29.10 -1.29
C ASP A 391 -2.35 28.44 0.09
N HIS A 392 -3.15 27.38 0.22
CA HIS A 392 -3.23 26.60 1.46
C HIS A 392 -1.92 25.90 1.84
N ALA A 393 -1.09 25.51 0.86
CA ALA A 393 0.23 24.96 1.14
C ALA A 393 1.19 26.05 1.63
N ALA A 394 1.24 27.18 0.93
CA ALA A 394 2.04 28.34 1.31
C ALA A 394 1.66 28.89 2.69
N MET A 395 0.36 28.97 3.01
CA MET A 395 -0.11 29.38 4.34
C MET A 395 0.36 28.44 5.44
N ARG A 396 0.40 27.12 5.19
CA ARG A 396 0.89 26.14 6.17
C ARG A 396 2.39 26.22 6.33
N ASP A 397 3.13 26.33 5.24
CA ASP A 397 4.58 26.48 5.30
C ASP A 397 4.94 27.78 6.06
N ALA A 398 4.16 28.84 5.87
CA ALA A 398 4.27 30.07 6.65
C ALA A 398 3.89 29.89 8.13
N GLU A 399 2.78 29.21 8.45
CA GLU A 399 2.39 28.88 9.84
C GLU A 399 3.44 27.99 10.53
N ASP A 400 4.01 27.01 9.84
CA ASP A 400 5.06 26.12 10.35
C ASP A 400 6.35 26.92 10.61
N LEU A 401 6.73 27.85 9.72
CA LEU A 401 7.85 28.77 9.93
C LEU A 401 7.63 29.70 11.13
N VAL A 402 6.40 30.23 11.30
CA VAL A 402 6.04 31.07 12.46
C VAL A 402 6.03 30.25 13.76
N THR A 403 5.66 28.98 13.70
CA THR A 403 5.65 28.06 14.85
C THR A 403 7.07 27.65 15.25
N VAL A 404 7.96 27.42 14.27
CA VAL A 404 9.40 27.17 14.51
C VAL A 404 10.10 28.41 15.05
N ALA A 405 9.80 29.61 14.53
CA ALA A 405 10.35 30.86 15.06
C ALA A 405 9.95 31.09 16.53
N ARG A 406 8.69 30.83 16.89
CA ARG A 406 8.21 30.92 18.28
C ARG A 406 8.83 29.88 19.22
N ALA A 407 9.28 28.73 18.71
CA ALA A 407 10.00 27.72 19.50
C ALA A 407 11.51 28.03 19.61
N GLY A 408 12.05 28.88 18.73
CA GLY A 408 13.45 29.34 18.75
C GLY A 408 13.72 30.50 19.71
N ASP A 409 12.68 31.24 20.13
CA ASP A 409 12.78 32.39 21.04
C ASP A 409 12.65 32.00 22.54
N LEU A 410 12.74 30.70 22.87
CA LEU A 410 12.82 30.17 24.23
C LEU A 410 14.14 29.40 24.44
N TRP A 411 15.27 30.09 24.30
CA TRP A 411 16.56 29.71 24.89
C TRP A 411 17.30 30.95 25.36
#